data_AF-A0AAV2PRN1-F1
#
_entry.id   AF-A0AAV2PRN1-F1
#
_cell.length_a   1.000
_cell.length_b   1.000
_cell.length_c   1.000
_cell.angle_alpha   90.00
_cell.angle_beta   90.00
_cell.angle_gamma   90.00
#
_symmetry.space_group_name_H-M   'P 1'
#
loop_
_entity.id
_entity.type
_entity.pdbx_description
1 polymer ?
#
loop_
_entity_poly.entity_id
_entity_poly.type
_entity_poly.pdbx_seq_one_letter_code
_entity_poly.pdbx_strand_id
1 'polypeptide(L)'
;GESTTIAATTIAATTATPIKTLACSKKTKTKKLKSGESVMITSPKFPEDYPNKKTQCSWKIKTAKKKDSLKISCDTFKLNGKDFLKIGKKKYKGKKAPTKLAGKNVSIDFKTEKNSSGEGFSCVVKAK
;
A
#
# COMPACT_ATOMS: atom_id res chain seq x y z
N GLY A 1 8.09 3.53 44.83
CA GLY A 1 6.99 3.27 43.88
C GLY A 1 7.56 2.50 42.73
N GLU A 2 7.29 1.21 42.72
CA GLU A 2 7.83 0.15 41.87
C GLU A 2 7.36 0.25 40.41
N SER A 3 8.27 -0.10 39.48
CA SER A 3 8.12 -0.70 38.13
C SER A 3 6.99 -0.22 37.18
N THR A 4 7.22 -0.09 35.87
CA THR A 4 7.28 -1.28 35.00
C THR A 4 8.01 -0.97 33.70
N THR A 5 9.14 -1.65 33.50
CA THR A 5 9.81 -1.86 32.22
C THR A 5 8.97 -2.83 31.37
N ILE A 6 8.54 -2.42 30.18
CA ILE A 6 7.92 -3.36 29.22
C ILE A 6 9.03 -3.93 28.36
N ALA A 7 9.32 -5.22 28.54
CA ALA A 7 10.23 -5.99 27.71
C ALA A 7 9.70 -6.00 26.26
N ALA A 8 10.48 -5.45 25.33
CA ALA A 8 10.23 -5.60 23.91
C ALA A 8 10.58 -7.04 23.51
N THR A 9 9.54 -7.88 23.39
CA THR A 9 9.64 -9.24 22.88
C THR A 9 10.41 -9.26 21.57
N THR A 10 11.55 -9.95 21.55
CA THR A 10 12.36 -10.21 20.38
C THR A 10 11.56 -11.03 19.37
N ILE A 11 10.98 -10.37 18.37
CA ILE A 11 10.47 -11.05 17.18
C ILE A 11 11.69 -11.46 16.37
N ALA A 12 11.84 -12.76 16.13
CA ALA A 12 12.87 -13.31 15.26
C ALA A 12 12.91 -12.52 13.95
N ALA A 13 14.00 -11.78 13.72
CA ALA A 13 14.24 -11.08 12.48
C ALA A 13 14.54 -12.11 11.39
N THR A 14 13.48 -12.64 10.77
CA THR A 14 13.60 -13.27 9.46
C THR A 14 14.40 -12.30 8.58
N THR A 15 15.43 -12.79 7.89
CA THR A 15 16.30 -12.02 6.99
C THR A 15 15.52 -11.45 5.80
N ALA A 16 14.61 -10.52 6.08
CA ALA A 16 13.74 -9.88 5.13
C ALA A 16 14.49 -8.68 4.56
N THR A 17 14.88 -8.77 3.28
CA THR A 17 15.29 -7.59 2.54
C THR A 17 14.23 -6.50 2.72
N PRO A 18 14.59 -5.26 3.09
CA PRO A 18 13.60 -4.21 3.32
C PRO A 18 12.76 -4.01 2.05
N ILE A 19 11.44 -4.15 2.17
CA ILE A 19 10.53 -3.99 1.04
C ILE A 19 10.53 -2.51 0.63
N LYS A 20 10.86 -2.22 -0.63
CA LYS A 20 10.93 -0.84 -1.12
C LYS A 20 9.54 -0.22 -1.21
N THR A 21 9.35 0.94 -0.58
CA THR A 21 8.12 1.73 -0.69
C THR A 21 8.13 2.63 -1.93
N LEU A 22 7.05 2.58 -2.72
CA LEU A 22 6.82 3.49 -3.83
C LEU A 22 6.07 4.72 -3.32
N ALA A 23 6.78 5.82 -3.11
CA ALA A 23 6.18 7.05 -2.60
C ALA A 23 5.01 7.56 -3.48
N CYS A 24 3.99 8.15 -2.86
CA CYS A 24 2.88 8.79 -3.57
C CYS A 24 3.37 9.92 -4.50
N SER A 25 2.81 10.01 -5.71
CA SER A 25 3.06 11.13 -6.64
C SER A 25 1.90 11.31 -7.63
N LYS A 26 1.66 12.55 -8.06
CA LYS A 26 0.67 12.87 -9.11
C LYS A 26 1.02 12.23 -10.44
N LYS A 27 2.31 12.17 -10.78
CA LYS A 27 2.83 11.43 -11.94
C LYS A 27 2.82 9.94 -11.61
N THR A 28 2.37 9.12 -12.56
CA THR A 28 2.32 7.66 -12.40
C THR A 28 3.73 7.08 -12.24
N LYS A 29 4.00 6.44 -11.11
CA LYS A 29 5.24 5.68 -10.90
C LYS A 29 5.09 4.27 -11.44
N THR A 30 5.98 3.89 -12.36
CA THR A 30 5.99 2.53 -12.92
C THR A 30 7.05 1.68 -12.24
N LYS A 31 6.69 0.47 -11.79
CA LYS A 31 7.63 -0.50 -11.25
C LYS A 31 7.44 -1.86 -11.92
N LYS A 32 8.55 -2.45 -12.37
CA LYS A 32 8.62 -3.81 -12.89
C LYS A 32 9.20 -4.70 -11.78
N LEU A 33 8.49 -5.76 -11.40
CA LEU A 33 8.86 -6.70 -10.35
C LEU A 33 9.34 -8.01 -10.96
N LYS A 34 10.46 -8.56 -10.46
CA LYS A 34 10.85 -9.94 -10.74
C LYS A 34 9.98 -10.92 -9.91
N SER A 35 9.90 -12.17 -10.32
CA SER A 35 9.20 -13.21 -9.55
C SER A 35 9.74 -13.25 -8.10
N GLY A 36 8.84 -13.25 -7.11
CA GLY A 36 9.19 -13.18 -5.69
C GLY A 36 9.44 -11.77 -5.15
N GLU A 37 9.70 -10.76 -6.00
CA GLU A 37 9.91 -9.38 -5.58
C GLU A 37 8.61 -8.76 -5.07
N SER A 38 8.75 -7.86 -4.11
CA SER A 38 7.64 -7.11 -3.53
C SER A 38 7.98 -5.64 -3.37
N VAL A 39 6.95 -4.81 -3.40
CA VAL A 39 7.02 -3.38 -3.09
C VAL A 39 5.85 -2.98 -2.21
N MET A 40 6.05 -1.94 -1.43
CA MET A 40 4.99 -1.32 -0.63
C MET A 40 4.44 -0.10 -1.34
N ILE A 41 3.14 0.13 -1.19
CA ILE A 41 2.48 1.40 -1.49
C ILE A 41 1.76 1.85 -0.23
N THR A 42 1.86 3.15 0.05
CA THR A 42 1.24 3.74 1.23
C THR A 42 0.52 5.02 0.87
N SER A 43 -0.43 5.42 1.71
CA SER A 43 -0.91 6.80 1.73
C SER A 43 0.26 7.77 2.02
N PRO A 44 0.20 9.02 1.55
CA PRO A 44 1.24 10.00 1.89
C PRO A 44 1.37 10.14 3.41
N LYS A 45 2.61 10.23 3.90
CA LYS A 45 2.97 10.36 5.33
C LYS A 45 2.66 9.18 6.25
N PHE A 46 2.13 8.07 5.72
CA PHE A 46 1.92 6.87 6.53
C PHE A 46 3.18 6.50 7.34
N PRO A 47 3.08 6.21 8.66
CA PRO A 47 1.86 5.87 9.41
C PRO A 47 1.02 7.05 9.91
N GLU A 48 1.43 8.29 9.67
CA GLU A 48 0.60 9.45 9.98
C GLU A 48 -0.61 9.55 9.04
N ASP A 49 -1.63 10.29 9.48
CA ASP A 49 -2.81 10.58 8.67
C ASP A 49 -2.42 11.24 7.34
N TYR A 50 -3.07 10.80 6.26
CA TYR A 50 -2.90 11.48 4.98
C TYR A 50 -3.47 12.90 5.05
N PRO A 51 -2.82 13.88 4.39
CA PRO A 51 -3.17 15.28 4.55
C PRO A 51 -4.57 15.58 4.03
N ASN A 52 -5.27 16.52 4.69
CA ASN A 52 -6.63 16.98 4.38
C ASN A 52 -6.77 17.74 3.04
N LYS A 53 -5.81 17.60 2.12
CA LYS A 53 -5.80 18.20 0.80
C LYS A 53 -6.08 17.17 -0.27
N LYS A 54 -6.58 17.63 -1.42
CA LYS A 54 -6.82 16.78 -2.59
C LYS A 54 -5.52 16.08 -3.00
N THR A 55 -5.49 14.77 -2.81
CA THR A 55 -4.36 13.90 -3.08
C THR A 55 -4.67 13.01 -4.27
N GLN A 56 -3.70 12.85 -5.17
CA GLN A 56 -3.74 11.88 -6.25
C GLN A 56 -2.40 11.18 -6.34
N CYS A 57 -2.38 9.90 -5.99
CA CYS A 57 -1.24 9.01 -6.19
C CYS A 57 -1.58 8.04 -7.32
N SER A 58 -0.61 7.75 -8.18
CA SER A 58 -0.78 6.75 -9.23
C SER A 58 0.46 5.86 -9.34
N TRP A 59 0.24 4.55 -9.35
CA TRP A 59 1.27 3.53 -9.53
C TRP A 59 0.85 2.55 -10.62
N LYS A 60 1.79 2.17 -11.47
CA LYS A 60 1.63 1.09 -12.45
C LYS A 60 2.64 0.00 -12.14
N ILE A 61 2.16 -1.15 -11.67
CA ILE A 61 3.01 -2.27 -11.29
C ILE A 61 2.85 -3.38 -12.33
N LYS A 62 3.97 -3.96 -12.74
CA LYS A 62 4.01 -5.03 -13.73
C LYS A 62 4.99 -6.13 -13.34
N THR A 63 4.67 -7.37 -13.68
CA THR A 63 5.62 -8.48 -13.55
C THR A 63 6.64 -8.46 -14.68
N ALA A 64 7.82 -9.02 -14.43
CA ALA A 64 8.86 -9.15 -15.44
C ALA A 64 8.58 -10.32 -16.40
N LYS A 65 8.01 -11.42 -15.88
CA LYS A 65 7.65 -12.61 -16.66
C LYS A 65 6.15 -12.60 -16.97
N LYS A 66 5.78 -13.00 -18.19
CA LYS A 66 4.39 -13.02 -18.66
C LYS A 66 3.47 -13.95 -17.85
N LYS A 67 4.04 -15.03 -17.27
CA LYS A 67 3.31 -16.05 -16.50
C LYS A 67 3.05 -15.65 -15.04
N ASP A 68 3.79 -14.68 -14.52
CA ASP A 68 3.64 -14.25 -13.13
C ASP A 68 2.40 -13.35 -12.97
N SER A 69 1.86 -13.36 -11.76
CA SER A 69 0.70 -12.58 -11.32
C SER A 69 1.09 -11.66 -10.16
N LEU A 70 0.24 -10.66 -9.87
CA LEU A 70 0.44 -9.73 -8.77
C LEU A 70 -0.56 -10.01 -7.67
N LYS A 71 -0.09 -10.27 -6.45
CA LYS A 71 -0.91 -10.30 -5.23
C LYS A 71 -0.81 -8.96 -4.52
N ILE A 72 -1.96 -8.36 -4.22
CA ILE A 72 -2.08 -7.14 -3.41
C ILE A 72 -2.75 -7.52 -2.09
N SER A 73 -2.10 -7.14 -0.98
CA SER A 73 -2.57 -7.33 0.39
C SER A 73 -2.27 -6.07 1.19
N CYS A 74 -3.18 -5.65 2.06
CA CYS A 74 -2.99 -4.47 2.90
C CYS A 74 -3.08 -4.85 4.37
N ASP A 75 -2.07 -4.47 5.14
CA ASP A 75 -2.02 -4.70 6.59
C ASP A 75 -2.83 -3.62 7.32
N THR A 76 -2.77 -2.38 6.83
CA THR A 76 -3.60 -1.27 7.31
C THR A 76 -4.43 -0.73 6.16
N PHE A 77 -5.73 -0.52 6.41
CA PHE A 77 -6.63 0.10 5.44
C PHE A 77 -7.81 0.80 6.14
N LYS A 78 -7.75 2.12 6.26
CA LYS A 78 -8.81 2.95 6.81
C LYS A 78 -8.86 4.28 6.05
N LEU A 79 -9.80 4.35 5.11
CA LEU A 79 -10.05 5.53 4.29
C LEU A 79 -11.33 6.23 4.73
N ASN A 80 -11.34 7.56 4.62
CA ASN A 80 -12.43 8.38 5.09
C ASN A 80 -13.42 8.76 3.98
N GLY A 81 -14.71 8.82 4.33
CA GLY A 81 -15.80 9.30 3.48
C GLY A 81 -15.77 8.81 2.02
N LYS A 82 -15.50 9.74 1.10
CA LYS A 82 -15.51 9.50 -0.36
C LYS A 82 -14.14 9.07 -0.91
N ASP A 83 -13.09 9.09 -0.09
CA ASP A 83 -11.73 8.72 -0.49
C ASP A 83 -11.68 7.25 -0.88
N PHE A 84 -10.79 6.93 -1.83
CA PHE A 84 -10.68 5.56 -2.30
C PHE A 84 -9.29 5.19 -2.79
N LEU A 85 -8.97 3.91 -2.60
CA LEU A 85 -7.91 3.22 -3.32
C LEU A 85 -8.56 2.44 -4.48
N LYS A 86 -8.15 2.71 -5.72
CA LYS A 86 -8.60 1.97 -6.91
C LYS A 86 -7.51 0.98 -7.29
N ILE A 87 -7.84 -0.31 -7.38
CA ILE A 87 -6.92 -1.36 -7.84
C ILE A 87 -7.50 -1.99 -9.11
N GLY A 88 -6.89 -1.70 -10.25
CA GLY A 88 -7.45 -2.00 -11.57
C GLY A 88 -8.77 -1.25 -11.76
N LYS A 89 -9.88 -1.97 -11.94
CA LYS A 89 -11.21 -1.37 -12.15
C LYS A 89 -12.01 -1.15 -10.85
N LYS A 90 -11.62 -1.75 -9.73
CA LYS A 90 -12.38 -1.75 -8.47
C LYS A 90 -11.90 -0.67 -7.50
N LYS A 91 -12.83 0.07 -6.90
CA LYS A 91 -12.58 1.05 -5.83
C LYS A 91 -12.79 0.37 -4.46
N TYR A 92 -11.95 0.72 -3.50
CA TYR A 92 -11.99 0.28 -2.11
C TYR A 92 -12.02 1.51 -1.21
N LYS A 93 -12.83 1.46 -0.16
CA LYS A 93 -13.17 2.57 0.74
C LYS A 93 -13.39 2.05 2.16
N GLY A 94 -13.45 2.96 3.14
CA GLY A 94 -13.73 2.62 4.52
C GLY A 94 -12.61 1.75 5.12
N LYS A 95 -13.01 0.75 5.92
CA LYS A 95 -12.08 -0.11 6.69
C LYS A 95 -11.83 -1.48 6.06
N LYS A 96 -12.50 -1.83 4.96
CA LYS A 96 -12.39 -3.15 4.35
C LYS A 96 -11.16 -3.22 3.44
N ALA A 97 -10.08 -3.80 3.97
CA ALA A 97 -8.84 -3.98 3.24
C ALA A 97 -9.03 -4.80 1.95
N PRO A 98 -8.44 -4.39 0.81
CA PRO A 98 -8.44 -5.19 -0.40
C PRO A 98 -7.47 -6.38 -0.26
N THR A 99 -7.96 -7.56 -0.61
CA THR A 99 -7.11 -8.68 -1.02
C THR A 99 -7.44 -8.99 -2.47
N LYS A 100 -6.46 -8.82 -3.36
CA LYS A 100 -6.70 -8.99 -4.80
C LYS A 100 -5.56 -9.72 -5.47
N LEU A 101 -5.91 -10.67 -6.32
CA LEU A 101 -5.03 -11.20 -7.36
C LEU A 101 -5.29 -10.44 -8.67
N ALA A 102 -4.24 -9.89 -9.23
CA ALA A 102 -4.23 -9.26 -10.55
C ALA A 102 -3.32 -10.07 -11.47
N GLY A 103 -3.53 -9.94 -12.78
CA GLY A 103 -2.63 -10.54 -13.78
C GLY A 103 -1.26 -9.86 -13.81
N LYS A 104 -0.58 -9.94 -14.95
CA LYS A 104 0.78 -9.39 -15.15
C LYS A 104 0.93 -7.87 -14.98
N ASN A 105 -0.17 -7.10 -14.98
CA ASN A 105 -0.15 -5.64 -14.86
C ASN A 105 -1.32 -5.15 -14.00
N VAL A 106 -1.08 -4.15 -13.14
CA VAL A 106 -2.13 -3.48 -12.37
C VAL A 106 -1.83 -1.99 -12.23
N SER A 107 -2.86 -1.17 -12.41
CA SER A 107 -2.83 0.25 -12.02
C SER A 107 -3.46 0.39 -10.64
N ILE A 108 -2.81 1.17 -9.79
CA ILE A 108 -3.28 1.48 -8.45
C ILE A 108 -3.32 3.01 -8.31
N ASP A 109 -4.48 3.54 -7.94
CA ASP A 109 -4.67 4.98 -7.77
C ASP A 109 -5.27 5.26 -6.39
N PHE A 110 -4.63 6.12 -5.60
CA PHE A 110 -5.23 6.66 -4.39
C PHE A 110 -5.71 8.08 -4.66
N LYS A 111 -6.98 8.35 -4.35
CA LYS A 111 -7.58 9.67 -4.51
C LYS A 111 -8.35 10.07 -3.27
N THR A 112 -8.13 11.31 -2.84
CA THR A 112 -8.87 11.94 -1.74
C THR A 112 -9.67 13.14 -2.22
N GLU A 113 -10.75 13.43 -1.51
CA GLU A 113 -11.48 14.69 -1.64
C GLU A 113 -10.73 15.83 -0.93
N LYS A 114 -11.17 17.08 -1.15
CA LYS A 114 -10.71 18.21 -0.33
C LYS A 114 -11.26 18.06 1.08
N ASN A 115 -10.50 18.49 2.09
CA ASN A 115 -10.89 18.45 3.51
C ASN A 115 -11.19 17.04 4.04
N SER A 116 -10.51 16.02 3.49
CA SER A 116 -10.62 14.63 3.94
C SER A 116 -9.24 14.09 4.33
N SER A 117 -9.12 13.61 5.56
CA SER A 117 -7.92 12.97 6.14
C SER A 117 -8.30 11.67 6.84
N GLY A 118 -7.28 10.84 7.12
CA GLY A 118 -7.41 9.64 7.95
C GLY A 118 -6.15 8.78 7.94
N GLU A 119 -6.16 7.69 8.70
CA GLU A 119 -4.99 6.80 8.92
C GLU A 119 -4.40 6.25 7.62
N GLY A 120 -5.23 6.07 6.59
CA GLY A 120 -4.75 5.71 5.26
C GLY A 120 -4.53 4.21 5.10
N PHE A 121 -3.46 3.84 4.40
CA PHE A 121 -3.21 2.44 4.08
C PHE A 121 -1.73 2.12 3.92
N SER A 122 -1.42 0.85 4.14
CA SER A 122 -0.16 0.23 3.78
C SER A 122 -0.43 -1.10 3.10
N CYS A 123 -0.02 -1.22 1.84
CA CYS A 123 -0.24 -2.42 1.04
C CYS A 123 1.04 -2.93 0.41
N VAL A 124 1.21 -4.25 0.45
CA VAL A 124 2.27 -4.97 -0.26
C VAL A 124 1.72 -5.45 -1.59
N VAL A 125 2.51 -5.24 -2.65
CA VAL A 125 2.30 -5.80 -3.97
C VAL A 125 3.45 -6.76 -4.27
N LYS A 126 3.14 -8.05 -4.37
CA LYS A 126 4.11 -9.13 -4.60
C LYS A 126 3.88 -9.80 -5.95
N ALA A 127 4.96 -10.01 -6.70
CA ALA A 127 4.96 -10.84 -7.90
C ALA A 127 5.10 -12.31 -7.51
N LYS A 128 4.23 -13.16 -8.04
CA LYS A 128 4.22 -14.62 -7.82
C LYS A 128 4.00 -15.37 -9.11
#